data_AF-A0A5B1AXF5-F1
#
_entry.id   AF-A0A5B1AXF5-F1
#
_cell.length_a   1.000
_cell.length_b   1.000
_cell.length_c   1.000
_cell.angle_alpha   90.00
_cell.angle_beta   90.00
_cell.angle_gamma   90.00
#
_symmetry.space_group_name_H-M   'P 1'
#
loop_
_entity.id
_entity.type
_entity.pdbx_description
1 polymer ?
#
loop_
_entity_poly.entity_id
_entity_poly.type
_entity_poly.pdbx_seq_one_letter_code
_entity_poly.pdbx_strand_id
1 'polypeptide(L)'
;MGILLYSTFFENSDFYNILGSLCKIRLGYKGSSYLYYKTKKLDRLLGTGEKIDQISELLEDCNKEHIISFFKENHFKEIRNTFFHSAYSLTDEEYFLHDSEPIIINNWVQNSLNFETFITPKIEKIIAFFDFFKNLFLDSFNSYQNDKIVNGLFPNPVEVTIKGSERGLKGFIIKNSVQFYGKWHDSGIFYDEQYDMWTGKNITMYFPNLETIEIGELLRRYEDKDDIRKNNSEFFNLIDKIAERNNPNEKLRGTMLLVKFGNVRYEKMEAQQNEHKKNSFPKIILPYYKQAIELGGNIIDPAPIKKLIKELETEQM
;
A
#
# COMPACT_ATOMS: atom_id res chain seq x y z
N MET A 1 20.78 20.20 5.60
CA MET A 1 19.67 20.31 4.64
C MET A 1 19.40 19.00 3.90
N GLY A 2 20.41 18.32 3.32
CA GLY A 2 20.20 17.08 2.57
C GLY A 2 19.51 15.94 3.33
N ILE A 3 19.91 15.70 4.59
CA ILE A 3 19.29 14.64 5.44
C ILE A 3 17.82 14.95 5.78
N LEU A 4 17.46 16.24 5.89
CA LEU A 4 16.06 16.65 6.05
C LEU A 4 15.25 16.22 4.83
N LEU A 5 15.73 16.52 3.62
CA LEU A 5 15.07 16.13 2.38
C LEU A 5 14.93 14.60 2.25
N TYR A 6 16.02 13.86 2.53
CA TYR A 6 16.00 12.40 2.59
C TYR A 6 14.91 11.89 3.55
N SER A 7 14.88 12.42 4.78
CA SER A 7 13.98 11.95 5.83
C SER A 7 12.52 12.30 5.54
N THR A 8 12.28 13.50 5.00
CA THR A 8 10.94 13.97 4.60
C THR A 8 10.39 13.17 3.43
N PHE A 9 11.22 12.81 2.44
CA PHE A 9 10.78 11.98 1.32
C PHE A 9 10.20 10.65 1.79
N PHE A 10 10.92 9.92 2.65
CA PHE A 10 10.45 8.62 3.13
C PHE A 10 9.26 8.72 4.08
N GLU A 11 9.06 9.87 4.74
CA GLU A 11 7.93 10.05 5.65
C GLU A 11 6.64 10.50 4.99
N ASN A 12 6.72 11.08 3.81
CA ASN A 12 5.58 11.63 3.11
C ASN A 12 4.58 10.53 2.73
N SER A 13 3.47 10.43 3.47
CA SER A 13 2.39 9.47 3.20
C SER A 13 1.68 9.73 1.87
N ASP A 14 1.61 10.97 1.41
CA ASP A 14 0.91 11.34 0.16
C ASP A 14 1.57 10.71 -1.04
N PHE A 15 2.91 10.66 -1.06
CA PHE A 15 3.64 9.99 -2.14
C PHE A 15 3.25 8.51 -2.26
N TYR A 16 3.22 7.79 -1.13
CA TYR A 16 2.80 6.38 -1.14
C TYR A 16 1.32 6.21 -1.45
N ASN A 17 0.46 7.11 -0.99
CA ASN A 17 -0.97 7.10 -1.34
C ASN A 17 -1.16 7.23 -2.85
N ILE A 18 -0.42 8.14 -3.50
CA ILE A 18 -0.45 8.30 -4.96
C ILE A 18 0.03 7.02 -5.65
N LEU A 19 1.17 6.47 -5.25
CA LEU A 19 1.68 5.21 -5.82
C LEU A 19 0.66 4.06 -5.66
N GLY A 20 0.10 3.90 -4.46
CA GLY A 20 -0.90 2.88 -4.17
C GLY A 20 -2.16 3.02 -5.00
N SER A 21 -2.64 4.26 -5.18
CA SER A 21 -3.78 4.57 -6.04
C SER A 21 -3.51 4.22 -7.50
N LEU A 22 -2.34 4.58 -8.02
CA LEU A 22 -1.94 4.25 -9.40
C LEU A 22 -1.83 2.73 -9.60
N CYS A 23 -1.29 1.99 -8.65
CA CYS A 23 -1.26 0.52 -8.68
C CYS A 23 -2.68 -0.08 -8.69
N LYS A 24 -3.58 0.38 -7.82
CA LYS A 24 -4.98 -0.07 -7.80
C LYS A 24 -5.67 0.15 -9.15
N ILE A 25 -5.51 1.34 -9.73
CA ILE A 25 -6.05 1.67 -11.05
C ILE A 25 -5.47 0.75 -12.13
N ARG A 26 -4.14 0.49 -12.10
CA ARG A 26 -3.47 -0.41 -13.06
C ARG A 26 -4.02 -1.83 -13.03
N LEU A 27 -4.44 -2.29 -11.84
CA LEU A 27 -5.04 -3.60 -11.60
C LEU A 27 -6.57 -3.62 -11.89
N GLY A 28 -7.16 -2.48 -12.26
CA GLY A 28 -8.60 -2.38 -12.57
C GLY A 28 -9.50 -2.16 -11.34
N TYR A 29 -8.93 -1.84 -10.17
CA TYR A 29 -9.66 -1.47 -8.97
C TYR A 29 -9.88 0.04 -8.89
N LYS A 30 -10.78 0.47 -8.00
CA LYS A 30 -11.00 1.91 -7.74
C LYS A 30 -9.73 2.54 -7.14
N GLY A 31 -9.34 3.70 -7.66
CA GLY A 31 -8.32 4.53 -7.01
C GLY A 31 -8.77 4.92 -5.60
N SER A 32 -7.85 4.92 -4.65
CA SER A 32 -8.12 5.36 -3.28
C SER A 32 -7.10 6.40 -2.87
N SER A 33 -7.56 7.46 -2.20
CA SER A 33 -6.71 8.48 -1.58
C SER A 33 -6.04 7.98 -0.29
N TYR A 34 -6.43 6.80 0.20
CA TYR A 34 -5.94 6.23 1.45
C TYR A 34 -5.38 4.83 1.21
N LEU A 35 -4.05 4.73 1.19
CA LEU A 35 -3.38 3.43 1.23
C LEU A 35 -3.38 2.87 2.66
N TYR A 36 -3.14 3.75 3.63
CA TYR A 36 -2.99 3.42 5.04
C TYR A 36 -4.28 3.62 5.80
N TYR A 37 -5.09 2.56 5.89
CA TYR A 37 -6.31 2.59 6.70
C TYR A 37 -6.02 2.01 8.09
N LYS A 38 -6.37 2.78 9.14
CA LYS A 38 -6.16 2.41 10.55
C LYS A 38 -7.22 1.41 11.03
N THR A 39 -6.79 0.37 11.74
CA THR A 39 -7.69 -0.50 12.52
C THR A 39 -7.65 -0.10 14.00
N LYS A 40 -8.54 -0.62 14.85
CA LYS A 40 -8.43 -0.37 16.30
C LYS A 40 -7.11 -0.90 16.86
N LYS A 41 -6.59 -2.00 16.31
CA LYS A 41 -5.26 -2.55 16.64
C LYS A 41 -4.11 -1.68 16.11
N LEU A 42 -4.31 -0.96 14.99
CA LEU A 42 -3.32 -0.10 14.32
C LEU A 42 -3.68 1.38 14.45
N ASP A 43 -3.99 1.85 15.66
CA ASP A 43 -4.29 3.28 15.88
C ASP A 43 -3.04 4.17 15.80
N ARG A 44 -1.84 3.56 15.81
CA ARG A 44 -0.56 4.27 15.69
C ARG A 44 -0.24 4.70 14.26
N LEU A 45 0.58 5.72 14.15
CA LEU A 45 1.23 6.07 12.88
C LEU A 45 2.12 4.90 12.43
N LEU A 46 2.00 4.51 11.16
CA LEU A 46 2.87 3.51 10.56
C LEU A 46 4.27 4.09 10.37
N GLY A 47 5.28 3.29 10.72
CA GLY A 47 6.67 3.64 10.41
C GLY A 47 6.93 3.57 8.91
N THR A 48 7.99 4.24 8.45
CA THR A 48 8.39 4.24 7.04
C THR A 48 8.62 2.85 6.45
N GLY A 49 9.21 1.92 7.23
CA GLY A 49 9.37 0.53 6.82
C GLY A 49 8.02 -0.15 6.55
N GLU A 50 7.05 0.02 7.45
CA GLU A 50 5.70 -0.55 7.30
C GLU A 50 4.95 0.07 6.11
N LYS A 51 5.17 1.37 5.86
CA LYS A 51 4.60 2.07 4.70
C LYS A 51 5.13 1.48 3.38
N ILE A 52 6.43 1.27 3.28
CA ILE A 52 7.11 0.65 2.13
C ILE A 52 6.66 -0.81 1.95
N ASP A 53 6.53 -1.53 3.05
CA ASP A 53 6.09 -2.91 3.11
C ASP A 53 4.69 -3.09 2.53
N GLN A 54 3.75 -2.21 2.89
CA GLN A 54 2.38 -2.26 2.36
C GLN A 54 2.30 -1.93 0.87
N ILE A 55 3.09 -0.98 0.37
CA ILE A 55 3.07 -0.66 -1.07
C ILE A 55 3.82 -1.71 -1.91
N SER A 56 4.77 -2.44 -1.33
CA SER A 56 5.61 -3.40 -2.05
C SER A 56 4.81 -4.55 -2.67
N GLU A 57 3.79 -5.06 -1.99
CA GLU A 57 2.94 -6.13 -2.53
C GLU A 57 2.09 -5.62 -3.72
N LEU A 58 1.57 -4.39 -3.65
CA LEU A 58 0.86 -3.76 -4.78
C LEU A 58 1.76 -3.48 -5.98
N LEU A 59 3.01 -3.07 -5.72
CA LEU A 59 4.01 -2.87 -6.77
C LEU A 59 4.39 -4.18 -7.46
N GLU A 60 4.49 -5.27 -6.68
CA GLU A 60 4.72 -6.61 -7.23
C GLU A 60 3.56 -7.03 -8.15
N ASP A 61 2.32 -6.85 -7.71
CA ASP A 61 1.13 -7.16 -8.53
C ASP A 61 1.12 -6.39 -9.86
N CYS A 62 1.72 -5.20 -9.86
CA CYS A 62 1.85 -4.35 -11.04
C CYS A 62 3.13 -4.63 -11.87
N ASN A 63 3.95 -5.60 -11.48
CA ASN A 63 5.28 -5.89 -12.04
C ASN A 63 6.18 -4.63 -12.06
N LYS A 64 6.35 -4.01 -10.88
CA LYS A 64 7.14 -2.78 -10.65
C LYS A 64 8.31 -3.03 -9.69
N GLU A 65 9.04 -4.10 -9.90
CA GLU A 65 10.15 -4.56 -9.08
C GLU A 65 11.25 -3.51 -8.93
N HIS A 66 11.51 -2.70 -9.97
CA HIS A 66 12.49 -1.62 -9.94
C HIS A 66 12.17 -0.54 -8.89
N ILE A 67 10.88 -0.26 -8.65
CA ILE A 67 10.45 0.68 -7.60
C ILE A 67 10.66 0.04 -6.22
N ILE A 68 10.37 -1.25 -6.09
CA ILE A 68 10.64 -2.00 -4.86
C ILE A 68 12.13 -1.99 -4.53
N SER A 69 13.00 -2.26 -5.51
CA SER A 69 14.45 -2.20 -5.35
C SER A 69 14.93 -0.82 -4.93
N PHE A 70 14.38 0.25 -5.52
CA PHE A 70 14.69 1.62 -5.11
C PHE A 70 14.47 1.84 -3.61
N PHE A 71 13.31 1.42 -3.07
CA PHE A 71 13.05 1.56 -1.63
C PHE A 71 14.01 0.72 -0.79
N LYS A 72 14.23 -0.55 -1.16
CA LYS A 72 15.14 -1.46 -0.42
C LYS A 72 16.57 -0.96 -0.37
N GLU A 73 17.06 -0.38 -1.46
CA GLU A 73 18.44 0.08 -1.57
C GLU A 73 18.68 1.43 -0.92
N ASN A 74 17.64 2.27 -0.79
CA ASN A 74 17.80 3.67 -0.39
C ASN A 74 17.12 4.03 0.94
N HIS A 75 16.25 3.18 1.47
CA HIS A 75 15.60 3.40 2.76
C HIS A 75 16.41 2.79 3.91
N PHE A 76 16.99 3.67 4.71
CA PHE A 76 17.62 3.37 6.00
C PHE A 76 16.85 4.09 7.10
N LYS A 77 16.10 3.31 7.89
CA LYS A 77 15.25 3.84 8.98
C LYS A 77 16.08 4.49 10.08
N GLU A 78 17.31 4.03 10.28
CA GLU A 78 18.27 4.47 11.28
C GLU A 78 18.65 5.94 11.05
N ILE A 79 18.94 6.32 9.80
CA ILE A 79 19.25 7.71 9.42
C ILE A 79 18.07 8.63 9.71
N ARG A 80 16.86 8.21 9.31
CA ARG A 80 15.63 8.97 9.55
C ARG A 80 15.39 9.14 11.05
N ASN A 81 15.52 8.07 11.82
CA ASN A 81 15.17 8.08 13.24
C ASN A 81 16.14 8.97 14.02
N THR A 82 17.44 8.77 13.81
CA THR A 82 18.46 9.62 14.44
C THR A 82 18.28 11.08 14.07
N PHE A 83 17.98 11.40 12.81
CA PHE A 83 17.73 12.76 12.37
C PHE A 83 16.52 13.41 13.07
N PHE A 84 15.35 12.77 13.05
CA PHE A 84 14.14 13.35 13.66
C PHE A 84 14.17 13.40 15.19
N HIS A 85 14.93 12.50 15.82
CA HIS A 85 15.12 12.51 17.28
C HIS A 85 16.32 13.35 17.70
N SER A 86 17.01 14.02 16.76
CA SER A 86 18.25 14.78 17.03
C SER A 86 19.34 13.93 17.73
N ALA A 87 19.32 12.62 17.50
CA ALA A 87 20.25 11.64 18.06
C ALA A 87 21.40 11.38 17.06
N TYR A 88 22.11 12.44 16.70
CA TYR A 88 23.25 12.37 15.77
C TYR A 88 24.30 13.43 16.07
N SER A 89 25.52 13.21 15.61
CA SER A 89 26.56 14.25 15.51
C SER A 89 27.15 14.28 14.12
N LEU A 90 27.69 15.44 13.74
CA LEU A 90 28.28 15.67 12.43
C LEU A 90 29.75 16.05 12.59
N THR A 91 30.58 15.51 11.72
CA THR A 91 31.91 16.05 11.40
C THR A 91 31.89 16.60 9.98
N ASP A 92 33.04 17.05 9.46
CA ASP A 92 33.12 17.51 8.07
C ASP A 92 32.89 16.36 7.06
N GLU A 93 33.16 15.11 7.46
CA GLU A 93 33.14 13.95 6.58
C GLU A 93 32.06 12.92 6.92
N GLU A 94 31.59 12.87 8.17
CA GLU A 94 30.75 11.78 8.65
C GLU A 94 29.50 12.23 9.43
N TYR A 95 28.45 11.43 9.28
CA TYR A 95 27.23 11.43 10.07
C TYR A 95 27.26 10.28 11.07
N PHE A 96 27.25 10.58 12.37
CA PHE A 96 27.27 9.57 13.43
C PHE A 96 25.86 9.30 13.95
N LEU A 97 25.52 8.02 14.05
CA LEU A 97 24.28 7.52 14.62
C LEU A 97 24.42 7.39 16.14
N HIS A 98 23.61 8.11 16.91
CA HIS A 98 23.50 7.91 18.36
C HIS A 98 22.16 7.24 18.69
N ASP A 99 22.15 6.41 19.73
CA ASP A 99 20.94 5.75 20.24
C ASP A 99 20.10 5.02 19.17
N SER A 100 20.78 4.46 18.17
CA SER A 100 20.18 3.72 17.06
C SER A 100 20.92 2.40 16.86
N GLU A 101 20.19 1.42 16.32
CA GLU A 101 20.83 0.24 15.73
C GLU A 101 21.81 0.66 14.62
N PRO A 102 22.93 -0.06 14.48
CA PRO A 102 23.89 0.19 13.40
C PRO A 102 23.30 -0.19 12.04
N ILE A 103 23.82 0.44 10.99
CA ILE A 103 23.50 0.07 9.61
C ILE A 103 24.49 -0.99 9.12
N ILE A 104 23.99 -2.04 8.47
CA ILE A 104 24.84 -3.07 7.85
C ILE A 104 25.08 -2.69 6.39
N ILE A 105 26.33 -2.38 6.04
CA ILE A 105 26.75 -2.03 4.67
C ILE A 105 27.80 -3.04 4.23
N ASN A 106 27.53 -3.81 3.17
CA ASN A 106 28.44 -4.86 2.67
C ASN A 106 28.88 -5.86 3.76
N ASN A 107 27.97 -6.26 4.65
CA ASN A 107 28.22 -7.09 5.85
C ASN A 107 29.09 -6.45 6.94
N TRP A 108 29.37 -5.14 6.85
CA TRP A 108 30.05 -4.38 7.89
C TRP A 108 29.05 -3.58 8.72
N VAL A 109 29.20 -3.63 10.03
CA VAL A 109 28.40 -2.89 11.00
C VAL A 109 28.95 -1.46 11.07
N GLN A 110 28.12 -0.46 10.75
CA GLN A 110 28.50 0.94 10.65
C GLN A 110 27.64 1.79 11.59
N ASN A 111 28.31 2.56 12.46
CA ASN A 111 27.69 3.58 13.33
C ASN A 111 27.99 5.01 12.84
N SER A 112 28.87 5.17 11.86
CA SER A 112 29.09 6.43 11.15
C SER A 112 28.93 6.21 9.65
N LEU A 113 28.52 7.27 8.96
CA LEU A 113 28.20 7.24 7.54
C LEU A 113 28.89 8.40 6.86
N ASN A 114 29.76 8.09 5.90
CA ASN A 114 30.49 9.12 5.16
C ASN A 114 29.54 9.91 4.24
N PHE A 115 29.71 11.23 4.21
CA PHE A 115 28.85 12.12 3.43
C PHE A 115 29.00 11.92 1.93
N GLU A 116 30.22 11.84 1.43
CA GLU A 116 30.52 11.79 0.00
C GLU A 116 30.17 10.43 -0.61
N THR A 117 30.55 9.35 0.07
CA THR A 117 30.46 7.99 -0.47
C THR A 117 29.14 7.30 -0.15
N PHE A 118 28.40 7.77 0.87
CA PHE A 118 27.16 7.13 1.30
C PHE A 118 25.96 8.09 1.32
N ILE A 119 25.96 9.11 2.18
CA ILE A 119 24.76 9.94 2.41
C ILE A 119 24.34 10.73 1.15
N THR A 120 25.29 11.42 0.51
CA THR A 120 25.03 12.26 -0.67
C THR A 120 24.48 11.44 -1.85
N PRO A 121 25.09 10.29 -2.22
CA PRO A 121 24.52 9.42 -3.23
C PRO A 121 23.08 8.96 -2.96
N LYS A 122 22.69 8.76 -1.69
CA LYS A 122 21.29 8.42 -1.35
C LYS A 122 20.37 9.61 -1.57
N ILE A 123 20.76 10.80 -1.15
CA ILE A 123 19.99 12.03 -1.35
C ILE A 123 19.79 12.28 -2.86
N GLU A 124 20.86 12.19 -3.65
CA GLU A 124 20.81 12.40 -5.10
C GLU A 124 19.87 11.41 -5.79
N LYS A 125 19.93 10.12 -5.42
CA LYS A 125 19.02 9.09 -5.95
C LYS A 125 17.55 9.41 -5.64
N ILE A 126 17.26 9.90 -4.44
CA ILE A 126 15.89 10.25 -4.04
C ILE A 126 15.38 11.48 -4.80
N ILE A 127 16.22 12.50 -4.96
CA ILE A 127 15.89 13.69 -5.77
C ILE A 127 15.60 13.26 -7.20
N ALA A 128 16.51 12.50 -7.83
CA ALA A 128 16.37 12.04 -9.20
C ALA A 128 15.10 11.19 -9.39
N PHE A 129 14.82 10.29 -8.47
CA PHE A 129 13.61 9.47 -8.50
C PHE A 129 12.34 10.30 -8.37
N PHE A 130 12.29 11.24 -7.43
CA PHE A 130 11.13 12.10 -7.22
C PHE A 130 10.91 13.06 -8.40
N ASP A 131 11.97 13.66 -8.95
CA ASP A 131 11.86 14.53 -10.11
C ASP A 131 11.37 13.77 -11.34
N PHE A 132 11.89 12.57 -11.58
CA PHE A 132 11.41 11.71 -12.66
C PHE A 132 9.93 11.36 -12.49
N PHE A 133 9.53 10.94 -11.28
CA PHE A 133 8.13 10.66 -10.96
C PHE A 133 7.24 11.89 -11.17
N LYS A 134 7.64 13.03 -10.62
CA LYS A 134 6.89 14.30 -10.69
C LYS A 134 6.67 14.72 -12.14
N ASN A 135 7.71 14.67 -12.96
CA ASN A 135 7.62 15.02 -14.37
C ASN A 135 6.67 14.09 -15.10
N LEU A 136 6.80 12.77 -14.95
CA LEU A 136 5.87 11.81 -15.56
C LEU A 136 4.42 12.03 -15.12
N PHE A 137 4.22 12.31 -13.84
CA PHE A 137 2.90 12.58 -13.28
C PHE A 137 2.31 13.84 -13.93
N LEU A 138 3.01 14.98 -13.87
CA LEU A 138 2.53 16.24 -14.44
C LEU A 138 2.37 16.17 -15.97
N ASP A 139 3.28 15.53 -16.68
CA ASP A 139 3.20 15.32 -18.13
C ASP A 139 1.96 14.50 -18.51
N SER A 140 1.60 13.50 -17.70
CA SER A 140 0.37 12.74 -17.90
C SER A 140 -0.88 13.61 -17.75
N PHE A 141 -0.91 14.54 -16.79
CA PHE A 141 -1.99 15.52 -16.66
C PHE A 141 -2.02 16.50 -17.84
N ASN A 142 -0.85 16.99 -18.25
CA ASN A 142 -0.70 17.94 -19.36
C ASN A 142 -1.05 17.32 -20.71
N SER A 143 -0.88 16.01 -20.88
CA SER A 143 -1.21 15.29 -22.11
C SER A 143 -2.71 15.24 -22.41
N TYR A 144 -3.57 15.53 -21.42
CA TYR A 144 -5.01 15.44 -21.57
C TYR A 144 -5.61 16.67 -22.26
N GLN A 145 -5.45 16.73 -23.58
CA GLN A 145 -5.78 17.92 -24.37
C GLN A 145 -7.20 17.99 -24.90
N ASN A 146 -7.86 16.84 -25.05
CA ASN A 146 -9.19 16.74 -25.64
C ASN A 146 -10.18 16.12 -24.67
N ASP A 147 -11.44 16.54 -24.79
CA ASP A 147 -12.54 15.92 -24.06
C ASP A 147 -12.67 14.45 -24.43
N LYS A 148 -12.91 13.61 -23.42
CA LYS A 148 -13.21 12.19 -23.62
C LYS A 148 -14.47 11.83 -22.85
N ILE A 149 -15.35 11.09 -23.53
CA ILE A 149 -16.51 10.49 -22.89
C ILE A 149 -16.10 9.09 -22.42
N VAL A 150 -16.34 8.81 -21.14
CA VAL A 150 -16.10 7.51 -20.52
C VAL A 150 -17.35 7.08 -19.76
N ASN A 151 -17.57 5.77 -19.63
CA ASN A 151 -18.61 5.25 -18.77
C ASN A 151 -18.10 5.24 -17.33
N GLY A 152 -18.70 6.06 -16.47
CA GLY A 152 -18.45 6.10 -15.04
C GLY A 152 -19.60 5.49 -14.24
N LEU A 153 -19.39 5.28 -12.94
CA LEU A 153 -20.39 4.73 -12.03
C LEU A 153 -20.67 5.74 -10.90
N PHE A 154 -21.81 6.43 -10.97
CA PHE A 154 -22.17 7.50 -10.03
C PHE A 154 -23.68 7.59 -9.76
N PRO A 155 -24.26 6.81 -8.83
CA PRO A 155 -23.95 5.43 -8.44
C PRO A 155 -24.42 4.39 -9.49
N ASN A 156 -25.11 4.84 -10.53
CA ASN A 156 -25.48 4.03 -11.69
C ASN A 156 -24.51 4.33 -12.85
N PRO A 157 -24.43 3.46 -13.88
CA PRO A 157 -23.64 3.73 -15.07
C PRO A 157 -24.12 5.04 -15.74
N VAL A 158 -23.19 5.98 -15.93
CA VAL A 158 -23.43 7.29 -16.54
C VAL A 158 -22.28 7.68 -17.45
N GLU A 159 -22.58 8.47 -18.47
CA GLU A 159 -21.53 9.08 -19.29
C GLU A 159 -20.87 10.22 -18.51
N VAL A 160 -19.56 10.13 -18.36
CA VAL A 160 -18.71 11.14 -17.74
C VAL A 160 -17.87 11.77 -18.83
N THR A 161 -17.93 13.09 -18.97
CA THR A 161 -17.03 13.84 -19.84
C THR A 161 -15.82 14.26 -19.04
N ILE A 162 -14.67 13.64 -19.29
CA ILE A 162 -13.40 14.13 -18.79
C ILE A 162 -12.98 15.29 -19.68
N LYS A 163 -12.69 16.45 -19.07
CA LYS A 163 -12.41 17.71 -19.75
C LYS A 163 -10.93 17.90 -19.99
N GLY A 164 -10.56 18.13 -21.25
CA GLY A 164 -9.20 18.47 -21.65
C GLY A 164 -9.07 19.96 -22.01
N SER A 165 -7.83 20.43 -22.10
CA SER A 165 -7.50 21.75 -22.62
C SER A 165 -6.07 21.78 -23.16
N GLU A 166 -5.68 22.86 -23.83
CA GLU A 166 -4.28 23.09 -24.23
C GLU A 166 -3.31 23.06 -23.03
N ARG A 167 -3.81 23.31 -21.82
CA ARG A 167 -3.05 23.25 -20.56
C ARG A 167 -3.25 21.94 -19.80
N GLY A 168 -3.78 20.89 -20.45
CA GLY A 168 -4.03 19.59 -19.86
C GLY A 168 -5.40 19.40 -19.23
N LEU A 169 -5.49 18.44 -18.32
CA LEU A 169 -6.71 18.01 -17.65
C LEU A 169 -7.40 19.16 -16.89
N LYS A 170 -8.67 19.41 -17.22
CA LYS A 170 -9.53 20.41 -16.55
C LYS A 170 -10.58 19.80 -15.63
N GLY A 171 -10.63 18.47 -15.52
CA GLY A 171 -11.49 17.75 -14.58
C GLY A 171 -12.47 16.83 -15.28
N PHE A 172 -13.63 16.60 -14.68
CA PHE A 172 -14.70 15.82 -15.27
C PHE A 172 -16.08 16.38 -14.94
N ILE A 173 -17.03 16.15 -15.84
CA ILE A 173 -18.42 16.61 -15.74
C ILE A 173 -19.36 15.43 -16.00
N ILE A 174 -20.36 15.30 -15.15
CA ILE A 174 -21.53 14.43 -15.33
C ILE A 174 -22.71 15.36 -15.60
N LYS A 175 -23.23 15.30 -16.83
CA LYS A 175 -24.28 16.22 -17.25
C LYS A 175 -25.60 15.89 -16.57
N ASN A 176 -26.34 16.91 -16.14
CA ASN A 176 -27.69 16.79 -15.58
C ASN A 176 -27.82 15.69 -14.52
N SER A 177 -26.82 15.54 -13.64
CA SER A 177 -26.73 14.42 -12.70
C SER A 177 -27.42 14.68 -11.36
N VAL A 178 -27.72 15.94 -11.05
CA VAL A 178 -28.32 16.34 -9.77
C VAL A 178 -29.44 17.35 -9.97
N GLN A 179 -30.49 17.25 -9.17
CA GLN A 179 -31.65 18.13 -9.26
C GLN A 179 -31.74 19.03 -8.03
N PHE A 180 -31.75 20.34 -8.25
CA PHE A 180 -32.02 21.33 -7.21
C PHE A 180 -33.26 22.14 -7.60
N TYR A 181 -34.24 22.21 -6.70
CA TYR A 181 -35.48 22.97 -6.91
C TYR A 181 -36.18 22.66 -8.25
N GLY A 182 -36.19 21.39 -8.66
CA GLY A 182 -36.79 20.93 -9.92
C GLY A 182 -35.95 21.16 -11.17
N LYS A 183 -34.78 21.80 -11.09
CA LYS A 183 -33.86 22.01 -12.21
C LYS A 183 -32.69 21.04 -12.16
N TRP A 184 -32.32 20.50 -13.32
CA TRP A 184 -31.15 19.65 -13.47
C TRP A 184 -29.88 20.49 -13.58
N HIS A 185 -28.83 20.03 -12.91
CA HIS A 185 -27.52 20.65 -12.87
C HIS A 185 -26.44 19.60 -13.13
N ASP A 186 -25.30 20.08 -13.61
CA ASP A 186 -24.11 19.25 -13.76
C ASP A 186 -23.46 19.02 -12.39
N SER A 187 -22.81 17.86 -12.23
CA SER A 187 -21.89 17.58 -11.14
C SER A 187 -20.51 17.24 -11.67
N GLY A 188 -19.49 17.41 -10.82
CA GLY A 188 -18.14 17.02 -11.17
C GLY A 188 -17.08 17.80 -10.42
N ILE A 189 -15.83 17.52 -10.76
CA ILE A 189 -14.66 18.25 -10.28
C ILE A 189 -14.08 18.97 -11.48
N PHE A 190 -13.85 20.27 -11.38
CA PHE A 190 -13.21 21.04 -12.44
C PHE A 190 -12.24 22.07 -11.86
N TYR A 191 -11.26 22.43 -12.67
CA TYR A 191 -10.27 23.42 -12.31
C TYR A 191 -10.88 24.82 -12.39
N ASP A 192 -10.89 25.55 -11.28
CA ASP A 192 -11.33 26.93 -11.22
C ASP A 192 -10.14 27.86 -11.45
N GLU A 193 -10.07 28.47 -12.63
CA GLU A 193 -8.97 29.36 -13.02
C GLU A 193 -8.96 30.68 -12.25
N GLN A 194 -10.11 31.11 -11.70
CA GLN A 194 -10.18 32.34 -10.92
C GLN A 194 -9.44 32.20 -9.58
N TYR A 195 -9.52 31.01 -8.99
CA TYR A 195 -9.00 30.71 -7.66
C TYR A 195 -7.75 29.80 -7.67
N ASP A 196 -7.31 29.38 -8.86
CA ASP A 196 -6.19 28.46 -9.06
C ASP A 196 -6.32 27.17 -8.24
N MET A 197 -7.54 26.60 -8.21
CA MET A 197 -7.83 25.42 -7.38
C MET A 197 -8.88 24.50 -8.02
N TRP A 198 -8.82 23.22 -7.64
CA TRP A 198 -9.84 22.24 -8.00
C TRP A 198 -11.10 22.44 -7.16
N THR A 199 -12.26 22.52 -7.82
CA THR A 199 -13.55 22.69 -7.14
C THR A 199 -14.49 21.54 -7.48
N GLY A 200 -15.10 20.96 -6.45
CA GLY A 200 -16.21 20.01 -6.61
C GLY A 200 -17.54 20.75 -6.62
N LYS A 201 -18.36 20.56 -7.65
CA LYS A 201 -19.76 21.04 -7.66
C LYS A 201 -20.73 19.88 -7.64
N ASN A 202 -21.72 20.01 -6.76
CA ASN A 202 -22.92 19.20 -6.73
C ASN A 202 -22.66 17.68 -6.72
N ILE A 203 -21.57 17.25 -6.09
CA ILE A 203 -21.21 15.84 -6.03
C ILE A 203 -21.98 15.20 -4.88
N THR A 204 -22.96 14.36 -5.22
CA THR A 204 -23.63 13.50 -4.24
C THR A 204 -23.04 12.10 -4.33
N MET A 205 -22.24 11.72 -3.34
CA MET A 205 -21.61 10.40 -3.29
C MET A 205 -22.52 9.42 -2.53
N TYR A 206 -23.35 8.67 -3.26
CA TYR A 206 -24.02 7.49 -2.70
C TYR A 206 -23.15 6.26 -2.97
N PHE A 207 -22.32 5.90 -2.00
CA PHE A 207 -21.56 4.66 -2.05
C PHE A 207 -21.97 3.75 -0.89
N PRO A 208 -21.86 2.41 -1.03
CA PRO A 208 -21.57 1.57 0.13
C PRO A 208 -20.45 2.23 0.95
N ASN A 209 -20.46 2.07 2.29
CA ASN A 209 -19.37 2.56 3.14
C ASN A 209 -18.01 2.31 2.44
N LEU A 210 -17.17 3.33 2.32
CA LEU A 210 -15.87 3.30 1.62
C LEU A 210 -15.09 2.02 1.96
N GLU A 211 -15.10 1.66 3.24
CA GLU A 211 -14.49 0.43 3.76
C GLU A 211 -15.03 -0.85 3.13
N THR A 212 -16.34 -0.93 2.85
CA THR A 212 -16.96 -2.09 2.19
C THR A 212 -16.44 -2.27 0.78
N ILE A 213 -16.26 -1.16 0.05
CA ILE A 213 -15.68 -1.20 -1.30
C ILE A 213 -14.23 -1.66 -1.21
N GLU A 214 -13.44 -1.03 -0.35
CA GLU A 214 -12.01 -1.33 -0.22
C GLU A 214 -11.75 -2.77 0.25
N ILE A 215 -12.48 -3.26 1.26
CA ILE A 215 -12.40 -4.66 1.72
C ILE A 215 -12.85 -5.61 0.60
N GLY A 216 -13.93 -5.26 -0.10
CA GLY A 216 -14.44 -6.05 -1.22
C GLY A 216 -13.41 -6.21 -2.35
N GLU A 217 -12.77 -5.12 -2.76
CA GLU A 217 -11.72 -5.09 -3.78
C GLU A 217 -10.45 -5.81 -3.32
N LEU A 218 -10.01 -5.58 -2.08
CA LEU A 218 -8.84 -6.27 -1.52
C LEU A 218 -9.06 -7.77 -1.43
N LEU A 219 -10.25 -8.22 -0.97
CA LEU A 219 -10.61 -9.63 -0.97
C LEU A 219 -10.55 -10.22 -2.38
N ARG A 220 -11.12 -9.54 -3.39
CA ARG A 220 -11.05 -10.01 -4.80
C ARG A 220 -9.60 -10.13 -5.26
N ARG A 221 -8.77 -9.12 -4.98
CA ARG A 221 -7.35 -9.16 -5.33
C ARG A 221 -6.63 -10.38 -4.76
N TYR A 222 -6.89 -10.74 -3.50
CA TYR A 222 -6.28 -11.92 -2.88
C TYR A 222 -6.92 -13.24 -3.34
N GLU A 223 -8.19 -13.23 -3.73
CA GLU A 223 -8.86 -14.40 -4.34
C GLU A 223 -8.23 -14.76 -5.68
N ASP A 224 -7.91 -13.75 -6.50
CA ASP A 224 -7.31 -13.91 -7.83
C ASP A 224 -5.80 -14.26 -7.78
N LYS A 225 -5.17 -14.18 -6.60
CA LYS A 225 -3.75 -14.48 -6.40
C LYS A 225 -3.49 -15.94 -6.07
N ASP A 226 -2.52 -16.56 -6.73
CA ASP A 226 -2.05 -17.90 -6.33
C ASP A 226 -1.30 -17.87 -4.99
N ASP A 227 -0.55 -16.80 -4.73
CA ASP A 227 0.30 -16.64 -3.55
C ASP A 227 0.57 -15.16 -3.21
N ILE A 228 0.91 -14.89 -1.96
CA ILE A 228 1.45 -13.61 -1.49
C ILE A 228 2.97 -13.65 -1.70
N ARG A 229 3.57 -12.73 -2.44
CA ARG A 229 4.98 -12.91 -2.87
C ARG A 229 6.00 -12.13 -2.05
N LYS A 230 5.65 -10.93 -1.58
CA LYS A 230 6.59 -10.05 -0.87
C LYS A 230 6.23 -9.93 0.60
N ASN A 231 5.01 -9.48 0.87
CA ASN A 231 4.64 -9.07 2.22
C ASN A 231 3.19 -9.44 2.53
N ASN A 232 2.98 -10.08 3.68
CA ASN A 232 1.67 -10.48 4.18
C ASN A 232 1.04 -9.46 5.16
N SER A 233 1.73 -8.37 5.49
CA SER A 233 1.25 -7.35 6.44
C SER A 233 -0.05 -6.70 5.97
N GLU A 234 -0.16 -6.37 4.68
CA GLU A 234 -1.39 -5.83 4.10
C GLU A 234 -2.54 -6.85 4.16
N PHE A 235 -2.24 -8.12 3.87
CA PHE A 235 -3.21 -9.21 3.96
C PHE A 235 -3.71 -9.41 5.39
N PHE A 236 -2.81 -9.47 6.38
CA PHE A 236 -3.21 -9.61 7.78
C PHE A 236 -3.95 -8.38 8.32
N ASN A 237 -3.60 -7.18 7.85
CA ASN A 237 -4.36 -5.97 8.13
C ASN A 237 -5.79 -6.07 7.56
N LEU A 238 -5.97 -6.61 6.35
CA LEU A 238 -7.30 -6.90 5.81
C LEU A 238 -8.07 -7.89 6.69
N ILE A 239 -7.43 -8.96 7.16
CA ILE A 239 -8.07 -9.95 8.05
C ILE A 239 -8.53 -9.31 9.37
N ASP A 240 -7.70 -8.48 9.98
CA ASP A 240 -8.07 -7.75 11.20
C ASP A 240 -9.30 -6.85 10.98
N LYS A 241 -9.38 -6.14 9.84
CA LYS A 241 -10.56 -5.31 9.50
C LYS A 241 -11.83 -6.14 9.36
N ILE A 242 -11.73 -7.30 8.71
CA ILE A 242 -12.86 -8.22 8.53
C ILE A 242 -13.33 -8.74 9.89
N ALA A 243 -12.40 -9.07 10.79
CA ALA A 243 -12.72 -9.47 12.16
C ALA A 243 -13.45 -8.37 12.93
N GLU A 244 -12.98 -7.12 12.86
CA GLU A 244 -13.58 -5.96 13.54
C GLU A 244 -14.99 -5.64 13.03
N ARG A 245 -15.23 -5.72 11.72
CA ARG A 245 -16.55 -5.46 11.10
C ARG A 245 -17.56 -6.58 11.34
N ASN A 246 -17.06 -7.79 11.59
CA ASN A 246 -17.86 -8.98 11.87
C ASN A 246 -18.95 -9.29 10.81
N ASN A 247 -18.69 -8.96 9.54
CA ASN A 247 -19.60 -9.28 8.44
C ASN A 247 -19.47 -10.76 8.04
N PRO A 248 -20.55 -11.57 8.02
CA PRO A 248 -20.44 -13.01 7.77
C PRO A 248 -19.82 -13.39 6.42
N ASN A 249 -20.16 -12.66 5.35
CA ASN A 249 -19.62 -12.94 4.01
C ASN A 249 -18.14 -12.57 3.90
N GLU A 250 -17.74 -11.43 4.48
CA GLU A 250 -16.33 -11.02 4.53
C GLU A 250 -15.51 -12.04 5.35
N LYS A 251 -16.03 -12.49 6.50
CA LYS A 251 -15.39 -13.50 7.35
C LYS A 251 -15.19 -14.83 6.63
N LEU A 252 -16.21 -15.33 5.93
CA LEU A 252 -16.10 -16.55 5.14
C LEU A 252 -14.98 -16.45 4.10
N ARG A 253 -14.98 -15.37 3.31
CA ARG A 253 -13.96 -15.12 2.28
C ARG A 253 -12.56 -14.98 2.89
N GLY A 254 -12.43 -14.21 3.97
CA GLY A 254 -11.17 -14.04 4.71
C GLY A 254 -10.63 -15.36 5.26
N THR A 255 -11.50 -16.19 5.84
CA THR A 255 -11.12 -17.52 6.34
C THR A 255 -10.66 -18.44 5.20
N MET A 256 -11.35 -18.45 4.06
CA MET A 256 -10.93 -19.23 2.90
C MET A 256 -9.55 -18.79 2.39
N LEU A 257 -9.27 -17.49 2.35
CA LEU A 257 -7.97 -16.96 1.96
C LEU A 257 -6.85 -17.33 2.94
N LEU A 258 -7.13 -17.28 4.25
CA LEU A 258 -6.18 -17.71 5.28
C LEU A 258 -5.81 -19.18 5.09
N VAL A 259 -6.79 -20.06 4.86
CA VAL A 259 -6.56 -21.48 4.57
C VAL A 259 -5.78 -21.66 3.27
N LYS A 260 -6.18 -20.96 2.19
CA LYS A 260 -5.51 -21.00 0.88
C LYS A 260 -4.02 -20.67 1.01
N PHE A 261 -3.67 -19.53 1.59
CA PHE A 261 -2.27 -19.12 1.71
C PHE A 261 -1.50 -19.95 2.73
N GLY A 262 -2.16 -20.45 3.79
CA GLY A 262 -1.58 -21.46 4.68
C GLY A 262 -1.18 -22.73 3.93
N ASN A 263 -2.07 -23.25 3.08
CA ASN A 263 -1.82 -24.46 2.28
C ASN A 263 -0.69 -24.25 1.28
N VAL A 264 -0.66 -23.11 0.57
CA VAL A 264 0.44 -22.79 -0.36
C VAL A 264 1.80 -22.79 0.35
N ARG A 265 1.86 -22.30 1.60
CA ARG A 265 3.09 -22.32 2.42
C ARG A 265 3.43 -23.72 2.90
N TYR A 266 2.43 -24.52 3.25
CA TYR A 266 2.60 -25.92 3.63
C TYR A 266 3.12 -26.77 2.46
N GLU A 267 2.57 -26.61 1.26
CA GLU A 267 3.05 -27.28 0.05
C GLU A 267 4.53 -26.92 -0.25
N LYS A 268 4.91 -25.65 -0.06
CA LYS A 268 6.31 -25.21 -0.17
C LYS A 268 7.23 -25.81 0.90
N MET A 269 6.71 -26.08 2.10
CA MET A 269 7.44 -26.76 3.17
C MET A 269 7.68 -28.23 2.81
N GLU A 270 6.66 -28.91 2.28
CA GLU A 270 6.76 -30.31 1.87
C GLU A 270 7.69 -30.51 0.66
N ALA A 271 7.72 -29.54 -0.25
CA ALA A 271 8.67 -29.53 -1.36
C ALA A 271 10.11 -29.12 -0.95
N GLN A 272 10.34 -28.64 0.28
CA GLN A 272 11.65 -28.16 0.72
C GLN A 272 12.57 -29.32 1.08
N GLN A 273 13.71 -29.41 0.38
CA GLN A 273 14.73 -30.44 0.62
C GLN A 273 15.69 -30.09 1.76
N ASN A 274 15.85 -28.80 2.07
CA ASN A 274 16.74 -28.36 3.15
C ASN A 274 16.00 -28.41 4.50
N GLU A 275 16.41 -29.34 5.38
CA GLU A 275 15.80 -29.52 6.72
C GLU A 275 15.84 -28.25 7.58
N HIS A 276 16.95 -27.49 7.58
CA HIS A 276 17.03 -26.23 8.33
C HIS A 276 16.00 -25.21 7.87
N LYS A 277 15.76 -25.11 6.55
CA LYS A 277 14.70 -24.26 6.02
C LYS A 277 13.33 -24.84 6.36
N LYS A 278 13.13 -26.15 6.26
CA LYS A 278 11.86 -26.84 6.59
C LYS A 278 11.42 -26.51 8.03
N ASN A 279 12.34 -26.56 8.99
CA ASN A 279 12.06 -26.25 10.41
C ASN A 279 11.64 -24.79 10.67
N SER A 280 11.86 -23.87 9.72
CA SER A 280 11.41 -22.48 9.84
C SER A 280 9.97 -22.25 9.36
N PHE A 281 9.45 -23.12 8.50
CA PHE A 281 8.11 -22.97 7.90
C PHE A 281 6.96 -23.01 8.90
N PRO A 282 6.94 -23.86 9.94
CA PRO A 282 5.84 -23.88 10.90
C PRO A 282 5.57 -22.51 11.52
N LYS A 283 6.62 -21.71 11.82
CA LYS A 283 6.46 -20.34 12.35
C LYS A 283 5.76 -19.39 11.38
N ILE A 284 5.88 -19.64 10.08
CA ILE A 284 5.30 -18.84 9.00
C ILE A 284 3.87 -19.32 8.67
N ILE A 285 3.62 -20.63 8.73
CA ILE A 285 2.32 -21.25 8.37
C ILE A 285 1.30 -21.10 9.49
N LEU A 286 1.68 -21.38 10.73
CA LEU A 286 0.77 -21.41 11.88
C LEU A 286 -0.09 -20.14 12.04
N PRO A 287 0.43 -18.92 11.85
CA PRO A 287 -0.38 -17.70 11.93
C PRO A 287 -1.62 -17.73 11.03
N TYR A 288 -1.51 -18.28 9.81
CA TYR A 288 -2.64 -18.36 8.87
C TYR A 288 -3.74 -19.28 9.40
N TYR A 289 -3.39 -20.50 9.83
CA TYR A 289 -4.37 -21.46 10.33
C TYR A 289 -4.97 -21.06 11.67
N LYS A 290 -4.17 -20.49 12.59
CA LYS A 290 -4.67 -20.00 13.88
C LYS A 290 -5.69 -18.88 13.69
N GLN A 291 -5.39 -17.90 12.83
CA GLN A 291 -6.35 -16.85 12.51
C GLN A 291 -7.56 -17.36 11.73
N ALA A 292 -7.42 -18.38 10.88
CA ALA A 292 -8.58 -18.98 10.18
C ALA A 292 -9.61 -19.54 11.17
N ILE A 293 -9.16 -20.22 12.23
CA ILE A 293 -10.03 -20.73 13.30
C ILE A 293 -10.63 -19.58 14.11
N GLU A 294 -9.84 -18.58 14.47
CA GLU A 294 -10.31 -17.42 15.24
C GLU A 294 -11.40 -16.65 14.46
N LEU A 295 -11.17 -16.40 13.17
CA LEU A 295 -12.09 -15.65 12.32
C LEU A 295 -13.34 -16.47 11.98
N GLY A 296 -13.18 -17.74 11.60
CA GLY A 296 -14.21 -18.53 10.92
C GLY A 296 -14.55 -19.86 11.56
N GLY A 297 -14.08 -20.18 12.76
CA GLY A 297 -14.30 -21.49 13.40
C GLY A 297 -15.76 -21.86 13.67
N ASN A 298 -16.67 -20.89 13.62
CA ASN A 298 -18.13 -21.10 13.70
C ASN A 298 -18.81 -21.13 12.31
N ILE A 299 -18.05 -20.93 11.23
CA ILE A 299 -18.54 -20.78 9.85
C ILE A 299 -18.09 -21.98 9.00
N ILE A 300 -16.89 -22.50 9.23
CA ILE A 300 -16.34 -23.69 8.56
C ILE A 300 -16.02 -24.78 9.57
N ASP A 301 -15.96 -26.04 9.15
CA ASP A 301 -15.48 -27.14 10.01
C ASP A 301 -14.00 -26.93 10.36
N PRO A 302 -13.66 -26.68 11.65
CA PRO A 302 -12.28 -26.43 12.04
C PRO A 302 -11.46 -27.70 12.21
N ALA A 303 -12.06 -28.90 12.17
CA ALA A 303 -11.36 -30.15 12.47
C ALA A 303 -10.12 -30.42 11.57
N PRO A 304 -10.17 -30.23 10.25
CA PRO A 304 -9.01 -30.41 9.38
C PRO A 304 -7.88 -29.42 9.71
N ILE A 305 -8.23 -28.16 9.98
CA ILE A 305 -7.25 -27.10 10.29
C ILE A 305 -6.60 -27.36 11.66
N LYS A 306 -7.39 -27.77 12.66
CA LYS A 306 -6.88 -28.12 14.00
C LYS A 306 -5.90 -29.30 13.95
N LYS A 307 -6.12 -30.26 13.04
CA LYS A 307 -5.20 -31.38 12.83
C LYS A 307 -3.85 -30.87 12.29
N LEU A 308 -3.87 -30.06 11.24
CA LEU A 308 -2.67 -29.45 10.65
C LEU A 308 -1.89 -28.60 11.65
N ILE A 309 -2.58 -27.83 12.50
CA ILE A 309 -1.93 -27.05 13.57
C ILE A 309 -1.17 -27.95 14.52
N LYS A 310 -1.77 -29.06 14.98
CA LYS A 310 -1.11 -30.00 15.89
C LYS A 310 0.13 -30.65 15.26
N GLU A 311 0.04 -31.01 13.98
CA GLU A 311 1.18 -31.56 13.22
C GLU A 311 2.33 -30.54 13.17
N LEU A 312 2.05 -29.30 12.78
CA LEU A 312 3.04 -28.22 12.70
C LEU A 312 3.61 -27.78 14.06
N GLU A 313 2.84 -27.86 15.14
CA GLU A 313 3.32 -27.57 16.49
C GLU A 313 4.25 -28.67 17.02
N THR A 314 4.04 -29.92 16.60
CA THR A 314 4.91 -31.06 16.96
C THR A 314 6.26 -30.98 16.24
N GLU A 315 6.28 -30.45 15.01
CA GLU A 315 7.52 -30.20 14.25
C GLU A 315 8.34 -28.99 14.74
N GLN A 316 7.80 -28.16 15.65
CA GLN A 316 8.56 -27.06 16.28
C GLN A 316 9.37 -27.49 17.51
N MET A 317 9.06 -28.65 18.09
CA MET A 317 9.72 -29.20 19.30
C MET A 317 10.96 -30.01 18.94
#